data_AF-A0A502GM06-F1
#
_entry.id   AF-A0A502GM06-F1
#
_cell.length_a   1.000
_cell.length_b   1.000
_cell.length_c   1.000
_cell.angle_alpha   90.00
_cell.angle_beta   90.00
_cell.angle_gamma   90.00
#
_symmetry.space_group_name_H-M   'P 1'
#
loop_
_entity.id
_entity.type
_entity.pdbx_description
1 polymer ?
#
loop_
_entity_poly.entity_id
_entity_poly.type
_entity_poly.pdbx_seq_one_letter_code
_entity_poly.pdbx_strand_id
1 'polypeptide(L)' 'MRCCRYRPNGGRPNPSPQLTIKGKWLEQLGFTTGQPVSITAENGCLIIRAAKDQ' A
#
# COMPACT_ATOMS: atom_id res chain seq x y z
N MET A 1 -30.59 11.27 -27.41
CA MET A 1 -30.04 11.46 -26.05
C MET A 1 -28.79 10.61 -25.92
N ARG A 2 -27.61 11.21 -25.75
CA ARG A 2 -26.37 10.46 -25.48
C ARG A 2 -26.25 10.31 -23.97
N CYS A 3 -26.43 9.11 -23.45
CA CYS A 3 -26.18 8.82 -22.04
C CYS A 3 -24.70 9.07 -21.75
N CYS A 4 -24.40 10.10 -20.97
CA CYS A 4 -23.07 10.31 -20.40
C CYS A 4 -22.77 9.12 -19.48
N ARG A 5 -21.97 8.17 -19.98
CA ARG A 5 -21.47 7.05 -19.17
C ARG A 5 -20.47 7.65 -18.18
N TYR A 6 -20.88 7.82 -16.93
CA TYR A 6 -19.99 8.28 -15.86
C TYR A 6 -18.76 7.35 -15.79
N ARG A 7 -17.57 7.90 -16.10
CA ARG A 7 -16.30 7.20 -15.95
C ARG A 7 -15.57 7.78 -14.74
N PRO A 8 -15.66 7.17 -13.55
CA PRO A 8 -14.80 7.57 -12.45
C PRO A 8 -13.33 7.47 -12.90
N ASN A 9 -12.51 8.44 -12.49
CA ASN A 9 -11.10 8.54 -12.87
C ASN A 9 -10.79 8.75 -14.38
N GLY A 10 -11.74 9.26 -15.17
CA GLY A 10 -11.48 9.63 -16.57
C GLY A 10 -11.14 8.44 -17.47
N GLY A 11 -11.51 7.21 -17.07
CA GLY A 11 -11.17 5.99 -17.79
C GLY A 11 -9.74 5.50 -17.57
N ARG A 12 -9.00 6.08 -16.62
CA ARG A 12 -7.69 5.55 -16.20
C ARG A 12 -7.91 4.28 -15.35
N PRO A 13 -7.02 3.28 -15.44
CA PRO A 13 -7.04 2.15 -14.54
C PRO A 13 -7.05 2.65 -13.09
N ASN A 14 -7.83 2.00 -12.23
CA ASN A 14 -7.81 2.34 -10.81
C ASN A 14 -6.36 2.28 -10.33
N PRO A 15 -5.84 3.30 -9.63
CA PRO A 15 -4.51 3.23 -9.08
C PRO A 15 -4.40 1.96 -8.23
N SER A 16 -3.25 1.31 -8.28
CA SER A 16 -2.97 0.17 -7.42
C SER A 16 -3.35 0.53 -5.97
N PRO A 17 -3.96 -0.38 -5.21
CA PRO A 17 -4.36 -0.09 -3.84
C PRO A 17 -3.12 0.37 -3.04
N GLN A 18 -3.19 1.57 -2.49
CA GLN A 18 -2.13 2.15 -1.67
C GLN A 18 -2.58 2.14 -0.21
N LEU A 19 -1.76 1.57 0.67
CA LEU A 19 -1.93 1.63 2.11
C LEU A 19 -0.88 2.58 2.69
N THR A 20 -1.33 3.75 3.16
CA THR A 20 -0.42 4.72 3.79
C THR A 20 -0.47 4.56 5.31
N ILE A 21 0.60 4.02 5.89
CA ILE A 21 0.78 3.90 7.34
C ILE A 21 1.65 5.07 7.79
N LYS A 22 1.19 5.85 8.76
CA LYS A 22 1.90 7.03 9.27
C LYS A 22 2.12 6.92 10.77
N GLY A 23 3.25 7.46 11.24
CA GLY A 23 3.56 7.65 12.66
C GLY A 23 4.97 7.21 13.02
N LYS A 24 5.48 7.78 14.12
CA LYS A 24 6.82 7.49 14.67
C LYS A 24 6.97 6.07 15.21
N TRP A 25 5.86 5.35 15.39
CA TRP A 25 5.85 3.97 15.89
C TRP A 25 6.47 2.97 14.90
N LEU A 26 6.51 3.29 13.60
CA LEU A 26 7.21 2.45 12.61
C LEU A 26 8.72 2.39 12.89
N GLU A 27 9.33 3.53 13.23
CA GLU A 27 10.74 3.59 13.61
C GLU A 27 11.00 2.80 14.91
N GLN A 28 10.08 2.86 15.88
CA GLN A 28 10.17 2.08 17.12
C GLN A 28 10.06 0.57 16.89
N LEU A 29 9.34 0.15 15.85
CA LEU A 29 9.27 -1.25 15.41
C LEU A 29 10.47 -1.69 14.56
N GLY A 30 11.42 -0.80 14.27
CA GLY A 30 12.60 -1.09 13.47
C GLY A 30 12.42 -0.87 11.97
N PHE A 31 11.30 -0.28 11.54
CA PHE A 31 11.11 0.16 10.15
C PHE A 31 11.68 1.57 9.98
N THR A 32 12.85 1.65 9.35
CA THR A 32 13.48 2.90 8.92
C THR A 32 13.17 3.18 7.45
N THR A 33 13.41 4.41 7.00
CA THR A 33 13.29 4.76 5.58
C THR A 33 14.45 4.22 4.77
N GLY A 34 14.18 3.74 3.55
CA GLY A 34 15.20 3.27 2.61
C GLY A 34 15.62 1.80 2.77
N GLN A 35 15.00 1.06 3.70
CA GLN A 35 15.18 -0.39 3.80
C GLN A 35 14.09 -1.16 3.02
N PRO A 36 14.42 -2.32 2.45
CA PRO A 36 13.43 -3.20 1.85
C PRO A 36 12.48 -3.76 2.92
N VAL A 37 11.19 -3.81 2.60
CA VAL A 37 10.15 -4.41 3.46
C VAL A 37 9.37 -5.45 2.66
N SER A 38 9.06 -6.58 3.29
CA SER A 38 8.20 -7.61 2.73
C SER A 38 6.80 -7.45 3.28
N ILE A 39 5.82 -7.35 2.37
CA ILE A 39 4.41 -7.24 2.72
C ILE A 39 3.73 -8.52 2.23
N THR A 40 3.11 -9.25 3.14
CA THR A 40 2.36 -10.49 2.83
C THR A 40 0.92 -10.33 3.28
N ALA A 41 -0.03 -10.63 2.41
CA ALA A 41 -1.45 -10.67 2.74
C ALA A 41 -1.87 -12.13 2.95
N GLU A 42 -2.32 -12.48 4.15
CA GLU A 42 -2.74 -13.84 4.50
C GLU A 42 -4.01 -13.78 5.37
N ASN A 43 -5.05 -14.54 5.02
CA ASN A 43 -6.30 -14.68 5.80
C ASN A 43 -6.96 -13.34 6.23
N GLY A 44 -6.86 -12.29 5.39
CA GLY A 44 -7.40 -10.97 5.70
C GLY A 44 -6.49 -10.09 6.58
N CYS A 45 -5.29 -10.57 6.91
CA CYS A 45 -4.26 -9.84 7.63
C CYS A 45 -3.15 -9.39 6.68
N LEU A 46 -2.64 -8.17 6.89
CA LEU A 46 -1.43 -7.66 6.25
C LEU A 46 -0.27 -7.77 7.23
N ILE A 47 0.72 -8.59 6.89
CA ILE A 47 1.91 -8.81 7.69
C ILE A 47 3.07 -8.06 7.03
N ILE A 48 3.63 -7.12 7.77
CA ILE A 48 4.75 -6.29 7.31
C ILE A 48 6.00 -6.75 8.05
N ARG A 49 7.05 -7.11 7.32
CA ARG A 49 8.33 -7.54 7.87
C ARG A 49 9.46 -6.68 7.28
N ALA A 50 10.37 -6.22 8.14
CA ALA A 50 11.62 -5.63 7.69
C ALA A 50 12.45 -6.74 7.03
N ALA A 51 12.85 -6.55 5.78
CA ALA A 51 13.76 -7.49 5.14
C ALA A 51 15.15 -7.22 5.72
N LYS A 52 15.57 -8.04 6.67
CA LYS A 52 16.98 -8.09 7.07
C LYS A 52 17.73 -8.71 5.91
N ASP A 53 18.41 -7.86 5.15
CA ASP A 53 19.52 -8.30 4.30
C ASP A 53 20.58 -8.87 5.25
N GLN A 54 20.91 -10.16 5.04
CA GLN A 54 21.84 -10.94 5.85
C GLN A 54 23.28 -10.55 5.54
#